data_AF-A0AAW3PKP0-F1
#
_entry.id   AF-A0AAW3PKP0-F1
#
_cell.length_a   1.000
_cell.length_b   1.000
_cell.length_c   1.000
_cell.angle_alpha   90.00
_cell.angle_beta   90.00
_cell.angle_gamma   90.00
#
_symmetry.space_group_name_H-M   'P 1'
#
loop_
_entity.id
_entity.type
_entity.pdbx_description
1 polymer ?
#
loop_
_entity_poly.entity_id
_entity_poly.type
_entity_poly.pdbx_seq_one_letter_code
_entity_poly.pdbx_strand_id
1 'polypeptide(L)'
;MTPDRWIVLVLGLALVSFIVWFFWLKRSKGTQAAQTSSGYQEAMIVVKGGYTPDTIVVKHGRPVRLTFRREETAGCSDKVIFADFNKSADLPTGQQVSVELMPDKPGEYGFACPMGMFRGRLVVE
;
A
#
# COMPACT_ATOMS: atom_id res chain seq x y z
N MET A 1 -38.51 -15.72 34.18
CA MET A 1 -37.97 -15.07 32.97
C MET A 1 -37.90 -16.14 31.89
N THR A 2 -38.50 -15.89 30.73
CA THR A 2 -38.69 -16.92 29.71
C THR A 2 -37.37 -17.25 29.00
N PRO A 3 -37.01 -18.54 28.79
CA PRO A 3 -35.71 -18.97 28.23
C PRO A 3 -35.43 -18.39 26.84
N ASP A 4 -36.48 -18.23 26.05
CA ASP A 4 -36.54 -17.59 24.74
C ASP A 4 -35.91 -16.19 24.72
N ARG A 5 -36.13 -15.37 25.76
CA ARG A 5 -35.55 -14.03 25.83
C ARG A 5 -34.03 -14.04 25.96
N TRP A 6 -33.47 -15.02 26.67
CA TRP A 6 -32.02 -15.14 26.86
C TRP A 6 -31.32 -15.61 25.57
N ILE A 7 -31.95 -16.52 24.82
CA ILE A 7 -31.42 -17.01 23.54
C ILE A 7 -31.27 -15.86 22.53
N VAL A 8 -32.30 -15.02 22.40
CA VAL A 8 -32.28 -13.88 21.48
C VAL A 8 -31.22 -12.85 21.88
N LEU A 9 -31.06 -12.59 23.18
CA LEU A 9 -30.06 -11.65 23.70
C LEU A 9 -28.63 -12.12 23.43
N VAL A 10 -28.33 -13.40 23.72
CA VAL A 10 -26.99 -13.97 23.52
C VAL A 10 -26.66 -14.03 22.03
N LEU A 11 -27.60 -14.44 21.18
CA LEU A 11 -27.40 -14.49 19.74
C LEU A 11 -27.16 -13.09 19.15
N GLY A 12 -27.92 -12.09 19.61
CA GLY A 12 -27.74 -10.70 19.21
C GLY A 12 -26.36 -10.15 19.61
N LEU A 13 -25.93 -10.38 20.86
CA LEU A 13 -24.60 -9.98 21.32
C LEU A 13 -23.48 -10.68 20.56
N ALA A 14 -23.63 -11.97 20.26
CA ALA A 14 -22.68 -12.73 19.46
C ALA A 14 -22.56 -12.14 18.05
N LEU A 15 -23.68 -11.84 17.38
CA LEU A 15 -23.67 -11.22 16.05
C LEU A 15 -23.03 -9.82 16.06
N VAL A 16 -23.36 -8.98 17.04
CA VAL A 16 -22.77 -7.64 17.17
C VAL A 16 -21.27 -7.72 17.41
N SER A 17 -20.83 -8.62 18.30
CA SER A 17 -19.40 -8.83 18.56
C SER A 17 -18.66 -9.36 17.33
N PHE A 18 -19.28 -10.25 16.55
CA PHE A 18 -18.73 -10.77 15.30
C PHE A 18 -18.61 -9.68 14.23
N ILE A 19 -19.62 -8.82 14.08
CA ILE A 19 -19.60 -7.70 13.11
C ILE A 19 -18.52 -6.69 13.50
N VAL A 20 -18.45 -6.29 14.77
CA VAL A 20 -17.42 -5.35 15.26
C VAL A 20 -16.03 -5.95 15.07
N TRP A 21 -15.83 -7.22 15.43
CA TRP A 21 -14.55 -7.90 15.23
C TRP A 21 -14.18 -8.01 13.75
N PHE A 22 -15.11 -8.40 12.88
CA PHE A 22 -14.87 -8.54 11.45
C PHE A 22 -14.53 -7.20 10.79
N PHE A 23 -15.21 -6.11 11.16
CA PHE A 23 -14.95 -4.79 10.58
C PHE A 23 -13.75 -4.06 11.18
N TRP A 24 -13.42 -4.28 12.46
CA TRP A 24 -12.29 -3.59 13.09
C TRP A 24 -10.99 -4.38 13.05
N LEU A 25 -11.02 -5.70 13.27
CA LEU A 25 -9.79 -6.52 13.26
C LEU A 25 -9.28 -6.77 11.83
N LYS A 26 -10.17 -6.73 10.84
CA LYS A 26 -9.80 -6.87 9.43
C LYS A 26 -9.49 -5.53 8.74
N ARG A 27 -9.38 -4.42 9.48
CA ARG A 27 -8.77 -3.20 8.90
C ARG A 27 -7.30 -3.47 8.65
N SER A 28 -7.01 -3.82 7.40
CA SER A 28 -5.69 -4.08 6.83
C SER A 28 -4.67 -3.08 7.36
N LYS A 29 -3.72 -3.57 8.15
CA LYS A 29 -2.42 -2.91 8.31
C LYS A 29 -1.83 -2.80 6.89
N GLY A 30 -1.23 -1.66 6.56
CA GLY A 30 -0.64 -1.42 5.23
C GLY A 30 0.27 -2.57 4.82
N THR A 31 0.31 -2.87 3.52
CA THR A 31 1.06 -4.01 2.98
C THR A 31 2.55 -3.80 3.24
N GLN A 32 3.14 -4.60 4.13
CA GLN A 32 4.59 -4.62 4.31
C GLN A 32 5.23 -5.16 3.03
N ALA A 33 6.25 -4.47 2.53
CA ALA A 33 7.01 -4.94 1.37
C ALA A 33 7.63 -6.30 1.68
N ALA A 34 7.49 -7.25 0.76
CA ALA A 34 8.04 -8.59 0.93
C ALA A 34 9.57 -8.51 0.96
N GLN A 35 10.17 -9.07 2.01
CA GLN A 35 11.62 -9.24 2.06
C GLN A 35 12.00 -10.42 1.17
N THR A 36 12.83 -10.19 0.15
CA THR A 36 13.39 -11.27 -0.66
C THR A 36 14.63 -11.85 0.02
N SER A 37 14.92 -13.13 -0.22
CA SER A 37 16.07 -13.86 0.36
C SER A 37 17.43 -13.21 0.06
N SER A 38 17.51 -12.32 -0.93
CA SER A 38 18.73 -11.60 -1.31
C SER A 38 19.00 -10.32 -0.51
N GLY A 39 18.15 -9.99 0.47
CA GLY A 39 18.31 -8.78 1.31
C GLY A 39 17.69 -7.51 0.72
N TYR A 40 17.14 -7.58 -0.49
CA TYR A 40 16.34 -6.53 -1.11
C TYR A 40 14.90 -6.55 -0.58
N GLN A 41 14.24 -5.40 -0.64
CA GLN A 41 12.81 -5.29 -0.37
C GLN A 41 12.08 -5.03 -1.67
N GLU A 42 11.21 -5.95 -2.06
CA GLU A 42 10.49 -5.84 -3.32
C GLU A 42 9.01 -5.54 -3.04
N ALA A 43 8.47 -4.55 -3.73
CA ALA A 43 7.04 -4.24 -3.68
C ALA A 43 6.53 -4.00 -5.09
N MET A 44 5.38 -4.62 -5.41
CA MET A 44 4.68 -4.41 -6.66
C MET A 44 3.58 -3.37 -6.45
N ILE A 45 3.55 -2.34 -7.30
CA ILE A 45 2.53 -1.29 -7.31
C ILE A 45 1.81 -1.33 -8.65
N VAL A 46 0.51 -1.57 -8.61
CA VAL A 46 -0.36 -1.46 -9.78
C VAL A 46 -0.85 -0.02 -9.89
N VAL A 47 -0.73 0.56 -11.08
CA VAL A 47 -1.16 1.91 -11.39
C VAL A 47 -2.43 1.82 -12.24
N LYS A 48 -3.58 2.05 -11.60
CA LYS A 48 -4.91 1.96 -12.21
C LYS A 48 -5.87 2.94 -11.53
N GLY A 49 -5.92 4.18 -12.03
CA GLY A 49 -6.71 5.25 -11.41
C GLY A 49 -6.16 5.68 -10.04
N GLY A 50 -4.91 5.33 -9.75
CA GLY A 50 -4.27 5.45 -8.45
C GLY A 50 -3.16 4.42 -8.26
N TYR A 51 -2.39 4.54 -7.18
CA TYR A 51 -1.37 3.57 -6.80
C TYR A 51 -1.97 2.54 -5.84
N THR A 52 -1.83 1.26 -6.18
CA THR A 52 -2.29 0.15 -5.33
C THR A 52 -1.13 -0.82 -5.12
N PRO A 53 -0.65 -1.03 -3.88
CA PRO A 53 -1.03 -0.31 -2.66
C PRO A 53 -0.61 1.16 -2.70
N ASP A 54 -1.36 2.01 -2.00
CA ASP A 54 -1.05 3.43 -1.83
C ASP A 54 -0.02 3.68 -0.73
N THR A 55 0.11 2.75 0.22
CA THR A 55 1.07 2.80 1.31
C THR A 55 1.95 1.55 1.29
N ILE A 56 3.27 1.74 1.14
CA ILE A 56 4.27 0.67 1.18
C ILE A 56 5.15 0.88 2.41
N VAL A 57 5.32 -0.15 3.23
CA VAL A 57 6.22 -0.10 4.40
C VAL A 57 7.51 -0.87 4.11
N VAL A 58 8.66 -0.22 4.27
CA VAL A 58 10.01 -0.75 4.02
C VAL A 58 10.94 -0.47 5.21
N LYS A 59 12.13 -1.07 5.24
CA LYS A 59 13.10 -0.86 6.31
C LYS A 59 14.21 0.08 5.86
N HIS A 60 14.67 0.95 6.74
CA HIS A 60 15.82 1.82 6.47
C HIS A 60 17.12 1.01 6.28
N GLY A 61 18.06 1.57 5.52
CA GLY A 61 19.39 1.00 5.33
C GLY A 61 19.42 -0.27 4.45
N ARG A 62 18.33 -0.57 3.73
CA ARG A 62 18.26 -1.68 2.77
C ARG A 62 17.81 -1.20 1.41
N PRO A 63 18.32 -1.80 0.32
CA PRO A 63 17.87 -1.46 -1.03
C PRO A 63 16.43 -1.94 -1.24
N VAL A 64 15.59 -1.03 -1.73
CA VAL A 64 14.18 -1.26 -2.04
C VAL A 64 14.00 -1.19 -3.55
N ARG A 65 13.33 -2.19 -4.12
CA ARG A 65 12.92 -2.21 -5.52
C ARG A 65 11.39 -2.16 -5.61
N LEU A 66 10.90 -1.03 -6.11
CA LEU A 66 9.48 -0.79 -6.32
C LEU A 66 9.16 -1.05 -7.79
N THR A 67 8.39 -2.10 -8.08
CA THR A 67 7.98 -2.44 -9.45
C THR A 67 6.60 -1.88 -9.73
N PHE A 68 6.53 -0.89 -10.62
CA PHE A 68 5.29 -0.27 -11.05
C PHE A 68 4.77 -0.96 -12.29
N ARG A 69 3.49 -1.35 -12.28
CA ARG A 69 2.78 -1.89 -13.44
C ARG A 69 1.66 -0.95 -13.83
N ARG A 70 1.78 -0.28 -14.97
CA ARG A 70 0.75 0.64 -15.46
C ARG A 70 -0.34 -0.11 -16.22
N GLU A 71 -1.53 -0.18 -15.63
CA GLU A 71 -2.74 -0.80 -16.21
C GLU A 71 -3.81 0.25 -16.56
N GLU A 72 -3.37 1.44 -16.95
CA GLU A 72 -4.26 2.52 -17.39
C GLU A 72 -3.62 3.39 -18.47
N THR A 73 -4.45 4.14 -19.18
CA THR A 73 -4.04 5.01 -20.29
C THR A 73 -4.04 6.50 -19.93
N ALA A 74 -4.30 6.86 -18.67
CA ALA A 74 -4.33 8.25 -18.24
C ALA A 74 -2.96 8.91 -18.40
N GLY A 75 -2.92 10.14 -18.94
CA GLY A 75 -1.67 10.86 -19.18
C GLY A 75 -0.89 11.18 -17.88
N CYS A 76 -1.57 11.45 -16.76
CA CYS A 76 -0.88 11.75 -15.50
C CYS A 76 -0.05 10.58 -14.97
N SER A 77 -0.40 9.32 -15.27
CA SER A 77 0.35 8.14 -14.78
C SER A 77 1.51 7.73 -15.68
N ASP A 78 1.91 8.57 -16.63
CA ASP A 78 3.07 8.34 -17.51
C ASP A 78 4.41 8.40 -16.79
N LYS A 79 4.44 8.98 -15.59
CA LYS A 79 5.64 9.13 -14.78
C LYS A 79 5.29 9.05 -13.30
N VAL A 80 6.26 8.62 -12.50
CA VAL A 80 6.23 8.71 -11.04
C VAL A 80 7.40 9.54 -10.57
N ILE A 81 7.15 10.43 -9.61
CA ILE A 81 8.13 11.34 -9.02
C ILE A 81 8.24 11.01 -7.53
N PHE A 82 9.48 10.81 -7.10
CA PHE A 82 9.89 10.66 -5.71
C PHE A 82 10.62 11.94 -5.30
N ALA A 83 9.88 12.93 -4.80
CA ALA A 83 10.41 14.26 -4.49
C ALA A 83 11.57 14.22 -3.49
N ASP A 84 11.43 13.41 -2.45
CA ASP A 84 12.43 13.30 -1.38
C ASP A 84 13.74 12.63 -1.83
N PHE A 85 13.67 11.80 -2.89
CA PHE A 85 14.83 11.12 -3.48
C PHE A 85 15.35 11.82 -4.74
N ASN A 86 14.72 12.93 -5.14
CA ASN A 86 14.96 13.63 -6.40
C ASN A 86 15.04 12.68 -7.62
N LYS A 87 14.19 11.64 -7.63
CA LYS A 87 14.13 10.62 -8.69
C LYS A 87 12.77 10.65 -9.38
N SER A 88 12.79 10.37 -10.68
CA SER A 88 11.57 10.15 -11.46
C SER A 88 11.77 8.98 -12.42
N ALA A 89 10.71 8.23 -12.68
CA ALA A 89 10.73 7.12 -13.63
C ALA A 89 9.52 7.21 -14.56
N ASP A 90 9.75 7.00 -15.86
CA ASP A 90 8.70 6.90 -16.86
C ASP A 90 8.02 5.52 -16.75
N LEU A 91 6.69 5.51 -16.84
CA LEU A 91 5.82 4.35 -16.73
C LEU A 91 5.05 4.16 -18.04
N PRO A 92 5.63 3.50 -19.05
CA PRO A 92 4.92 3.16 -20.27
C PRO A 92 3.73 2.24 -20.00
N THR A 93 2.64 2.44 -20.73
CA THR A 93 1.41 1.67 -20.59
C THR A 93 1.64 0.18 -20.83
N GLY A 94 1.16 -0.69 -19.94
CA GLY A 94 1.25 -2.14 -20.06
C GLY A 94 2.64 -2.73 -19.73
N GLN A 95 3.60 -1.90 -19.32
CA GLN A 95 4.94 -2.36 -18.94
C GLN A 95 5.13 -2.33 -17.42
N GLN A 96 6.07 -3.16 -16.98
CA GLN A 96 6.55 -3.18 -15.60
C GLN A 96 7.88 -2.42 -15.52
N VAL A 97 7.95 -1.41 -14.67
CA VAL A 97 9.15 -0.60 -14.46
C VAL A 97 9.60 -0.73 -13.02
N SER A 98 10.83 -1.18 -12.82
CA SER A 98 11.43 -1.31 -11.49
C SER A 98 12.22 -0.06 -11.14
N VAL A 99 11.89 0.56 -10.01
CA VAL A 99 12.57 1.72 -9.46
C VAL A 99 13.30 1.30 -8.20
N GLU A 100 14.63 1.45 -8.20
CA GLU A 100 15.47 1.15 -7.05
C GLU A 100 15.74 2.42 -6.21
N LEU A 101 15.45 2.30 -4.91
CA LEU A 101 15.59 3.34 -3.91
C LEU A 101 16.42 2.79 -2.75
N MET A 102 17.23 3.65 -2.14
CA MET A 102 18.00 3.33 -0.94
C MET A 102 17.63 4.36 0.13
N PRO A 103 16.60 4.09 0.95
CA PRO A 103 16.23 4.96 2.04
C PRO A 103 17.21 4.83 3.21
N ASP A 104 18.01 5.87 3.44
CA ASP A 104 18.98 5.89 4.54
C ASP A 104 18.37 6.36 5.88
N LYS A 105 17.29 7.16 5.82
CA LYS A 105 16.65 7.72 7.01
C LYS A 105 15.24 7.13 7.18
N PRO A 106 14.82 6.82 8.41
CA PRO A 106 13.43 6.46 8.68
C PRO A 106 12.53 7.69 8.52
N GLY A 107 11.32 7.49 8.00
CA GLY A 107 10.37 8.56 7.71
C GLY A 107 9.30 8.18 6.70
N GLU A 108 8.33 9.08 6.50
CA GLU A 108 7.35 8.94 5.43
C GLU A 108 7.82 9.71 4.20
N TYR A 109 7.93 9.01 3.07
CA TYR A 109 8.34 9.54 1.79
C TYR A 109 7.18 9.53 0.81
N GLY A 110 6.91 10.67 0.19
CA GLY A 110 5.81 10.80 -0.77
C GLY A 110 6.25 10.43 -2.18
N PHE A 111 5.41 9.72 -2.93
CA PHE A 111 5.56 9.62 -4.38
C PHE A 111 4.25 9.95 -5.08
N ALA A 112 4.35 10.62 -6.22
CA ALA A 112 3.17 11.11 -6.93
C ALA A 112 3.37 11.15 -8.44
N CYS A 113 2.27 11.25 -9.17
CA CYS A 113 2.31 11.57 -10.59
C CYS A 113 2.76 13.04 -10.79
N PRO A 114 3.29 13.44 -11.96
CA PRO A 114 3.72 14.82 -12.22
C PRO A 114 2.64 15.88 -11.96
N MET A 115 1.38 15.53 -12.18
CA MET A 115 0.24 16.40 -11.92
C MET A 115 -0.25 16.36 -10.46
N GLY A 116 0.34 15.53 -9.60
CA GLY A 116 -0.02 15.39 -8.20
C GLY A 116 -1.40 14.76 -7.93
N MET A 117 -2.06 14.19 -8.95
CA MET A 117 -3.40 13.60 -8.82
C MET A 117 -3.35 12.27 -8.07
N PHE A 118 -2.46 11.36 -8.50
CA PHE A 118 -2.19 10.12 -7.79
C PHE A 118 -1.06 10.34 -6.80
N ARG A 119 -1.27 9.88 -5.56
CA ARG A 119 -0.31 9.97 -4.46
C ARG A 119 -0.19 8.62 -3.78
N GLY A 120 1.03 8.23 -3.47
CA GLY A 120 1.35 7.12 -2.61
C GLY A 120 2.36 7.55 -1.55
N ARG A 121 2.50 6.71 -0.53
CA ARG A 121 3.40 6.90 0.59
C ARG A 121 4.29 5.67 0.74
N LEU A 122 5.58 5.92 0.91
CA LEU A 122 6.58 4.95 1.26
C LEU A 122 6.99 5.23 2.70
N VAL A 123 6.55 4.39 3.62
CA VAL A 123 6.90 4.47 5.04
C VAL A 123 8.18 3.68 5.24
N VAL A 124 9.22 4.32 5.73
CA VAL A 124 10.51 3.70 6.04
C VAL A 124 10.64 3.61 7.56
N GLU A 125 10.73 2.37 8.06
CA GLU A 125 10.89 2.03 9.48
C GLU A 125 12.32 1.54 9.81
#